data_AF-A0A2G9TM62-F1
#
_entry.id   AF-A0A2G9TM62-F1
#
_cell.length_a   1.000
_cell.length_b   1.000
_cell.length_c   1.000
_cell.angle_alpha   90.00
_cell.angle_beta   90.00
_cell.angle_gamma   90.00
#
_symmetry.space_group_name_H-M   'P 1'
#
loop_
_entity.id
_entity.type
_entity.pdbx_description
1 polymer ?
#
loop_
_entity_poly.entity_id
_entity_poly.type
_entity_poly.pdbx_seq_one_letter_code
_entity_poly.pdbx_strand_id
1 'polypeptide(L)' 'MMGKATTKLSDETYQMSPDYIIISAGYQTTTAKIGVVSGKFTQIWKKSGNSYLIYHDEYEMN' A
#
# COMPACT_ATOMS: atom_id res chain seq x y z
N MET A 1 -3.59 0.37 18.53
CA MET A 1 -4.31 -0.44 17.51
C MET A 1 -5.59 0.29 17.10
N MET A 2 -5.80 0.53 15.80
CA MET A 2 -6.82 1.44 15.25
C MET A 2 -8.29 0.94 15.37
N GLY A 3 -8.53 -0.28 15.86
CA GLY A 3 -9.87 -0.89 15.89
C GLY A 3 -10.26 -1.46 14.52
N LYS A 4 -11.54 -1.83 14.33
CA LYS A 4 -12.06 -2.27 13.03
C LYS A 4 -11.86 -1.14 12.01
N ALA A 5 -11.23 -1.48 10.89
CA ALA A 5 -10.89 -0.54 9.82
C ALA A 5 -11.47 -1.03 8.49
N THR A 6 -11.90 -0.09 7.65
CA THR A 6 -12.27 -0.37 6.25
C THR A 6 -11.46 0.55 5.36
N THR A 7 -10.70 -0.04 4.44
CA THR A 7 -9.82 0.68 3.53
C THR A 7 -10.43 0.66 2.13
N LYS A 8 -10.46 1.83 1.50
CA LYS A 8 -10.75 2.01 0.08
C LYS A 8 -9.47 2.44 -0.62
N LEU A 9 -9.20 1.87 -1.78
CA LEU A 9 -8.09 2.26 -2.64
C LEU A 9 -8.60 3.12 -3.80
N SER A 10 -7.75 4.02 -4.28
CA SER A 10 -7.98 4.84 -5.47
C SER A 10 -6.69 4.98 -6.27
N ASP A 11 -6.81 5.33 -7.56
CA ASP A 11 -5.67 5.63 -8.43
C ASP A 11 -4.60 4.51 -8.44
N GLU A 12 -5.09 3.27 -8.39
CA GLU A 12 -4.25 2.08 -8.30
C GLU A 12 -3.40 1.92 -9.56
N THR A 13 -2.09 1.76 -9.35
CA THR A 13 -1.14 1.42 -10.40
C THR A 13 -0.45 0.11 -10.05
N TYR A 14 -0.32 -0.75 -11.04
CA TYR A 14 0.38 -2.02 -10.94
C TYR A 14 1.34 -2.15 -12.12
N GLN A 15 2.61 -2.33 -11.83
CA GLN A 15 3.65 -2.57 -12.82
C GLN A 15 4.49 -3.76 -12.40
N MET A 16 4.79 -4.64 -13.35
CA MET A 16 5.56 -5.86 -13.09
C MET A 16 6.65 -6.05 -14.14
N SER A 17 7.81 -6.45 -13.65
CA SER A 17 8.96 -6.95 -14.40
C SER A 17 9.34 -8.34 -13.87
N PRO A 18 10.29 -9.06 -14.50
CA PRO A 18 10.71 -10.37 -14.01
C PRO A 18 11.23 -10.39 -12.56
N ASP A 19 11.80 -9.26 -12.10
CA ASP A 19 12.49 -9.16 -10.81
C ASP A 19 11.77 -8.23 -9.82
N TYR A 20 10.86 -7.37 -10.29
CA TYR A 20 10.22 -6.35 -9.46
C TYR A 20 8.73 -6.21 -9.73
N ILE A 21 7.96 -5.94 -8.68
CA ILE A 21 6.58 -5.46 -8.73
C ILE A 21 6.54 -4.09 -8.07
N ILE A 22 5.90 -3.12 -8.71
CA ILE A 22 5.66 -1.78 -8.17
C ILE A 22 4.14 -1.59 -8.07
N ILE A 23 3.68 -1.25 -6.87
CA ILE A 23 2.28 -0.97 -6.57
C ILE A 23 2.22 0.41 -5.96
N SER A 24 1.36 1.28 -6.46
CA SER A 24 1.05 2.53 -5.75
C SER A 24 -0.43 2.84 -5.83
N ALA A 25 -0.99 3.39 -4.76
CA ALA A 25 -2.38 3.78 -4.69
C ALA A 25 -2.62 4.87 -3.64
N GLY A 26 -3.67 5.66 -3.83
CA GLY A 26 -4.31 6.39 -2.75
C GLY A 26 -5.05 5.44 -1.84
N TYR A 27 -5.08 5.74 -0.54
CA TYR A 27 -5.88 5.00 0.43
C TYR A 27 -6.74 5.94 1.27
N GLN A 28 -7.93 5.47 1.61
CA GLN A 28 -8.77 6.05 2.65
C GLN A 28 -9.22 4.94 3.60
N THR A 29 -8.76 5.02 4.84
CA THR A 29 -9.06 4.06 5.90
C THR A 29 -9.95 4.73 6.95
N THR A 30 -11.20 4.26 7.06
CA THR A 30 -12.10 4.69 8.14
C THR A 30 -11.92 3.76 9.33
N THR A 31 -11.56 4.34 10.47
CA THR A 31 -11.34 3.63 11.74
C THR A 31 -12.36 4.09 12.78
N ALA A 32 -12.82 3.16 13.63
CA ALA A 32 -13.81 3.48 14.65
C ALA A 32 -13.31 4.48 15.72
N LYS A 33 -11.98 4.59 15.90
CA LYS A 33 -11.37 5.42 16.95
C LYS A 33 -10.75 6.73 16.46
N ILE A 34 -10.21 6.74 15.24
CA ILE A 34 -9.41 7.86 14.70
C ILE A 34 -10.19 8.58 13.57
N GLY A 35 -11.34 8.03 13.15
CA GLY A 35 -12.09 8.57 12.02
C GLY A 35 -11.45 8.19 10.70
N VAL A 36 -11.51 9.08 9.72
CA VAL A 36 -10.99 8.85 8.36
C VAL A 36 -9.53 9.26 8.29
N VAL A 37 -8.67 8.31 7.94
CA VAL A 37 -7.25 8.54 7.62
C VAL A 37 -7.07 8.33 6.14
N SER A 38 -6.42 9.26 5.45
CA SER A 38 -6.15 9.14 4.02
C SER A 38 -4.70 9.46 3.69
N GLY A 39 -4.23 8.94 2.57
CA GLY A 39 -2.87 9.16 2.12
C GLY A 39 -2.60 8.45 0.81
N LYS A 40 -1.32 8.31 0.48
CA LYS A 40 -0.87 7.46 -0.63
C LYS A 40 0.23 6.53 -0.16
N PHE A 41 0.39 5.43 -0.86
CA PHE A 41 1.54 4.55 -0.66
C PHE A 41 2.14 4.12 -1.99
N THR A 42 3.43 3.79 -1.96
CA THR A 42 4.16 3.11 -3.00
C THR A 42 4.94 1.94 -2.38
N GLN A 43 4.76 0.75 -2.92
CA GLN A 43 5.49 -0.45 -2.56
C GLN A 43 6.25 -1.00 -3.75
N ILE A 44 7.53 -1.26 -3.54
CA ILE A 44 8.36 -2.00 -4.49
C ILE A 44 8.69 -3.34 -3.86
N TRP A 45 8.34 -4.41 -4.57
CA TRP A 45 8.63 -5.77 -4.19
C TRP A 45 9.72 -6.32 -5.09
N LYS A 46 10.71 -6.99 -4.52
CA LYS A 46 11.80 -7.65 -5.25
C LYS A 46 11.64 -9.15 -5.15
N LYS A 47 11.84 -9.85 -6.27
CA LYS A 47 11.83 -11.31 -6.35
C LYS A 47 12.99 -11.87 -5.52
N SER A 48 12.67 -12.86 -4.69
CA SER A 48 13.62 -13.60 -3.86
C SER A 48 13.30 -15.09 -3.98
N GLY A 49 13.97 -15.77 -4.91
CA GLY A 49 13.67 -17.15 -5.26
C GLY A 49 12.28 -17.27 -5.90
N ASN A 50 11.36 -17.98 -5.23
CA ASN A 50 10.00 -18.21 -5.71
C ASN A 50 8.95 -17.29 -5.06
N SER A 51 9.37 -16.28 -4.31
CA SER A 51 8.48 -15.29 -3.68
C SER A 51 8.94 -13.87 -3.98
N TYR A 52 8.13 -12.90 -3.57
CA TYR A 52 8.48 -11.48 -3.59
C TYR A 52 8.53 -10.97 -2.15
N LEU A 53 9.53 -10.16 -1.84
CA LEU A 53 9.67 -9.48 -0.54
C LEU A 53 9.58 -7.97 -0.77
N ILE A 54 9.04 -7.25 0.22
CA ILE A 54 9.03 -5.78 0.18
C ILE A 54 10.49 -5.30 0.20
N TYR A 55 10.89 -4.63 -0.87
CA TYR A 55 12.19 -4.00 -1.01
C TYR A 55 12.13 -2.53 -0.59
N HIS A 56 11.00 -1.87 -0.81
CA HIS A 56 10.75 -0.49 -0.42
C HIS A 56 9.26 -0.29 -0.13
N ASP A 57 8.97 0.46 0.93
CA ASP A 57 7.63 0.87 1.34
C ASP A 57 7.71 2.35 1.69
N GLU A 58 6.96 3.17 0.95
CA GLU A 58 6.83 4.60 1.17
C GLU A 58 5.35 4.94 1.31
N TYR A 59 5.04 5.78 2.30
CA TYR A 59 3.68 6.28 2.48
C TYR A 59 3.70 7.73 2.93
N GLU A 60 2.70 8.47 2.50
CA GLU A 60 2.37 9.80 2.99
C GLU A 60 0.97 9.76 3.64
N MET A 61 0.81 10.49 4.74
CA MET A 61 -0.49 10.75 5.36
C MET A 61 -0.86 12.21 5.07
N ASN A 62 -2.11 12.43 4.66
CA ASN A 62 -2.68 13.77 4.48
C ASN A 62 -3.25 14.31 5.80
#